data_AF-A0A7V9QDY3-F1
#
_entry.id   AF-A0A7V9QDY3-F1
#
_cell.length_a   1.000
_cell.length_b   1.000
_cell.length_c   1.000
_cell.angle_alpha   90.00
_cell.angle_beta   90.00
_cell.angle_gamma   90.00
#
_symmetry.space_group_name_H-M   'P 1'
#
loop_
_entity.id
_entity.type
_entity.pdbx_description
1 polymer ?
#
loop_
_entity_poly.entity_id
_entity_poly.type
_entity_poly.pdbx_seq_one_letter_code
_entity_poly.pdbx_strand_id
1 'polypeptide(L)'
;MRIFGTHEENTIRQLQDVATRAERVALMADGHLGYVMPIGGVAAYRNKVSVVGVGFDIACLAASTPVTTADGYTLPIERIAPEHPVVCWDGERVRHIAPHFGAVARGERELLRITLSNGRELRVTPDHLIRTHEGWKRADALCPDDAVAVAPFVGLPYEPSERQLDPPIGNPNRRQELHERGLLPLSASDPRFPALLRILGYVNGDGHLVWNGKCVSLYVFNDTDAADLAADIRLLGFEPREYRRTRGAGRREEIQLCVHSVALHALLAALGSPVGKKQWSAQPMPWLFGMPAWARAHFLSAFCSAEMMTPRVHRTGTIPNLQLKQSGTDRHSIELIANLLHSLGFRTSIAPSGPPRGTRSDFVLQILGGQEEQLRFFAEVGFCRSVEKRIQAASTASVAWQGRAYVRNRDAAKQEARALRDAGVNWRAVVADVAERFAVAPGFVYHSIYDDRGPSRRLPGAAVSPDSEGEICWVPVEAVVPCDPGPVYDVVTGDPAHCFFAAGAVVHNCGNAAIRTDLTLSDLGADERQVGRTLNTLADEIAGTVSFGIGRKNRSDDAPVDHPLFGDPAWDAVPAQERRELRE
;
A
#
# COMPACT_ATOMS: atom_id res chain seq x y z
N MET A 1 -3.47 -42.87 -22.64
CA MET A 1 -3.74 -41.52 -23.18
C MET A 1 -5.18 -41.48 -23.64
N ARG A 2 -5.96 -40.47 -23.23
CA ARG A 2 -7.37 -40.32 -23.60
C ARG A 2 -7.57 -38.91 -24.17
N ILE A 3 -8.15 -38.78 -25.35
CA ILE A 3 -8.36 -37.48 -26.01
C ILE A 3 -9.86 -37.30 -26.18
N PHE A 4 -10.37 -36.16 -25.73
CA PHE A 4 -11.77 -35.78 -25.83
C PHE A 4 -11.85 -34.62 -26.81
N GLY A 5 -12.61 -34.74 -27.91
CA GLY A 5 -12.69 -33.68 -28.93
C GLY A 5 -11.66 -33.81 -30.06
N THR A 6 -11.63 -32.79 -30.93
CA THR A 6 -10.70 -32.71 -32.08
C THR A 6 -9.67 -31.63 -31.79
N HIS A 7 -8.38 -31.96 -31.89
CA HIS A 7 -7.28 -31.05 -31.58
C HIS A 7 -6.29 -30.96 -32.72
N GLU A 8 -5.51 -29.88 -32.74
CA GLU A 8 -4.38 -29.75 -33.64
C GLU A 8 -3.32 -30.83 -33.38
N GLU A 9 -2.68 -31.28 -34.47
CA GLU A 9 -1.68 -32.35 -34.45
C GLU A 9 -0.48 -32.03 -33.54
N ASN A 10 -0.07 -30.76 -33.44
CA ASN A 10 0.99 -30.29 -32.56
C ASN A 10 0.65 -30.51 -31.07
N THR A 11 -0.60 -30.33 -30.67
CA THR A 11 -1.13 -30.45 -29.31
C THR A 11 -1.17 -31.92 -28.89
N ILE A 12 -1.59 -32.78 -29.82
CA ILE A 12 -1.60 -34.23 -29.62
C ILE A 12 -0.16 -34.75 -29.46
N ARG A 13 0.78 -34.30 -30.29
CA ARG A 13 2.21 -34.66 -30.18
C ARG A 13 2.81 -34.20 -28.85
N GLN A 14 2.49 -33.00 -28.40
CA GLN A 14 2.93 -32.52 -27.09
C GLN A 14 2.37 -33.39 -25.95
N LEU A 15 1.10 -33.79 -25.99
CA LEU A 15 0.55 -34.71 -24.99
C LEU A 15 1.23 -36.08 -25.01
N GLN A 16 1.55 -36.59 -26.21
CA GLN A 16 2.27 -37.85 -26.37
C GLN A 16 3.66 -37.77 -25.72
N ASP A 17 4.37 -36.66 -25.87
CA ASP A 17 5.65 -36.42 -25.21
C ASP A 17 5.51 -36.39 -23.68
N VAL A 18 4.45 -35.77 -23.14
CA VAL A 18 4.15 -35.81 -21.70
C VAL A 18 3.85 -37.25 -21.22
N ALA A 19 3.12 -38.02 -22.03
CA ALA A 19 2.75 -39.40 -21.73
C ALA A 19 3.96 -40.33 -21.53
N THR A 20 5.13 -40.01 -22.11
CA THR A 20 6.36 -40.80 -21.92
C THR A 20 6.88 -40.78 -20.49
N ARG A 21 6.48 -39.77 -19.69
CA ARG A 21 6.99 -39.52 -18.33
C ARG A 21 5.90 -39.58 -17.25
N ALA A 22 4.64 -39.72 -17.65
CA ALA A 22 3.46 -39.80 -16.79
C ALA A 22 2.86 -41.22 -16.81
N GLU A 23 2.19 -41.62 -15.74
CA GLU A 23 1.49 -42.91 -15.63
C GLU A 23 0.22 -42.94 -16.51
N ARG A 24 -0.47 -41.81 -16.54
CA ARG A 24 -1.68 -41.59 -17.34
C ARG A 24 -1.70 -40.15 -17.81
N VAL A 25 -2.27 -39.94 -19.00
CA VAL A 25 -2.53 -38.60 -19.52
C VAL A 25 -3.90 -38.54 -20.20
N ALA A 26 -4.52 -37.37 -20.19
CA ALA A 26 -5.72 -37.06 -20.96
C ALA A 26 -5.66 -35.63 -21.56
N LEU A 27 -6.33 -35.42 -22.69
CA LEU A 27 -6.58 -34.11 -23.31
C LEU A 27 -8.06 -33.82 -23.25
N MET A 28 -8.47 -32.72 -22.61
CA MET A 28 -9.86 -32.29 -22.57
C MET A 28 -10.25 -31.59 -23.88
N ALA A 29 -11.57 -31.42 -24.11
CA ALA A 29 -12.13 -30.93 -25.37
C ALA A 29 -11.75 -29.50 -25.76
N ASP A 30 -11.27 -28.71 -24.83
CA ASP A 30 -10.72 -27.36 -24.99
C ASP A 30 -9.18 -27.33 -25.12
N GLY A 31 -8.56 -28.52 -25.20
CA GLY A 31 -7.12 -28.66 -25.20
C GLY A 31 -6.41 -28.01 -26.39
N HIS A 32 -5.32 -27.30 -26.12
CA HIS A 32 -4.49 -26.65 -27.14
C HIS A 32 -3.00 -26.64 -26.75
N LEU A 33 -2.14 -26.31 -27.71
CA LEU A 33 -0.69 -26.38 -27.57
C LEU A 33 -0.22 -25.46 -26.44
N GLY A 34 0.44 -26.04 -25.44
CA GLY A 34 1.08 -25.30 -24.36
C GLY A 34 2.60 -25.25 -24.54
N TYR A 35 3.35 -25.03 -23.47
CA TYR A 35 4.82 -24.97 -23.52
C TYR A 35 5.48 -26.34 -23.32
N VAL A 36 5.16 -27.01 -22.21
CA VAL A 36 5.71 -28.34 -21.84
C VAL A 36 4.63 -29.42 -21.86
N MET A 37 3.39 -29.03 -21.65
CA MET A 37 2.20 -29.86 -21.62
C MET A 37 1.05 -29.06 -22.23
N PRO A 38 0.08 -29.69 -22.93
CA PRO A 38 -1.07 -28.98 -23.46
C PRO A 38 -1.86 -28.28 -22.35
N ILE A 39 -2.33 -27.06 -22.64
CA ILE A 39 -3.38 -26.44 -21.83
C ILE A 39 -4.64 -27.31 -22.00
N GLY A 40 -5.37 -27.58 -20.91
CA GLY A 40 -6.44 -28.59 -20.90
C GLY A 40 -5.95 -30.05 -20.86
N GLY A 41 -4.64 -30.29 -20.73
CA GLY A 41 -4.08 -31.61 -20.50
C GLY A 41 -4.10 -31.99 -19.02
N VAL A 42 -4.30 -33.28 -18.72
CA VAL A 42 -4.16 -33.86 -17.38
C VAL A 42 -3.07 -34.94 -17.43
N ALA A 43 -2.15 -34.94 -16.47
CA ALA A 43 -1.09 -35.94 -16.38
C ALA A 43 -0.94 -36.42 -14.92
N ALA A 44 -1.09 -37.72 -14.72
CA ALA A 44 -0.91 -38.37 -13.43
C ALA A 44 0.50 -38.95 -13.32
N TYR A 45 1.19 -38.65 -12.23
CA TYR A 45 2.53 -39.15 -11.98
C TYR A 45 2.56 -39.91 -10.65
N ARG A 46 3.38 -40.95 -10.57
CA ARG A 46 3.65 -41.66 -9.30
C ARG A 46 4.94 -41.13 -8.71
N ASN A 47 4.90 -40.70 -7.45
CA ASN A 47 6.04 -40.18 -6.69
C ASN A 47 6.78 -39.02 -7.38
N LYS A 48 6.07 -38.24 -8.22
CA LYS A 48 6.56 -37.03 -8.87
C LYS A 48 5.46 -35.98 -8.86
N VAL A 49 5.84 -34.71 -8.77
CA VAL A 49 4.93 -33.59 -9.02
C VAL A 49 5.35 -32.96 -10.33
N SER A 50 4.43 -32.86 -11.28
CA SER A 50 4.64 -32.05 -12.47
C SER A 50 4.20 -30.63 -12.17
N VAL A 51 5.17 -29.74 -12.03
CA VAL A 51 4.93 -28.30 -11.77
C VAL A 51 4.01 -27.71 -12.85
N VAL A 52 4.03 -28.29 -14.06
CA VAL A 52 3.22 -27.91 -15.22
C VAL A 52 1.73 -28.21 -15.08
N GLY A 53 1.34 -29.19 -14.25
CA GLY A 53 -0.04 -29.64 -14.07
C GLY A 53 -0.78 -29.02 -12.89
N VAL A 54 -0.14 -28.11 -12.15
CA VAL A 54 -0.67 -27.47 -10.93
C VAL A 54 -1.04 -25.99 -11.18
N GLY A 55 -0.86 -25.50 -12.42
CA GLY A 55 -0.94 -24.08 -12.75
C GLY A 55 0.35 -23.37 -12.38
N PHE A 56 0.94 -22.67 -13.35
CA PHE A 56 2.04 -21.75 -13.05
C PHE A 56 1.47 -20.41 -12.63
N ASP A 57 1.99 -19.92 -11.52
CA ASP A 57 2.01 -18.51 -11.20
C ASP A 57 2.92 -17.79 -12.22
N ILE A 58 2.38 -16.81 -12.93
CA ILE A 58 3.05 -16.15 -14.04
C ILE A 58 3.33 -14.66 -13.73
N ALA A 59 2.53 -14.04 -12.87
CA ALA A 59 2.63 -12.62 -12.54
C ALA A 59 3.59 -12.42 -11.38
N CYS A 60 4.66 -11.64 -11.54
CA CYS A 60 5.62 -11.43 -10.47
C CYS A 60 6.24 -10.03 -10.49
N LEU A 61 6.80 -9.63 -9.35
CA LEU A 61 7.52 -8.36 -9.19
C LEU A 61 9.02 -8.64 -9.12
N ALA A 62 9.83 -7.72 -9.62
CA ALA A 62 11.28 -7.83 -9.52
C ALA A 62 11.75 -7.82 -8.05
N ALA A 63 12.85 -8.52 -7.77
CA ALA A 63 13.57 -8.42 -6.51
C ALA A 63 13.85 -6.96 -6.14
N SER A 64 13.94 -6.69 -4.83
CA SER A 64 14.12 -5.36 -4.26
C SER A 64 12.95 -4.40 -4.47
N THR A 65 11.84 -4.84 -5.06
CA THR A 65 10.61 -4.05 -5.10
C THR A 65 10.14 -3.78 -3.65
N PRO A 66 10.00 -2.52 -3.22
CA PRO A 66 9.61 -2.21 -1.86
C PRO A 66 8.12 -2.49 -1.64
N VAL A 67 7.81 -3.33 -0.66
CA VAL A 67 6.45 -3.66 -0.24
C VAL A 67 6.11 -2.86 1.01
N THR A 68 5.00 -2.12 0.97
CA THR A 68 4.56 -1.25 2.08
C THR A 68 3.96 -2.08 3.21
N THR A 69 4.30 -1.72 4.44
CA THR A 69 3.70 -2.29 5.66
C THR A 69 2.88 -1.26 6.44
N ALA A 70 1.98 -1.74 7.29
CA ALA A 70 1.20 -0.90 8.20
C ALA A 70 2.04 -0.30 9.35
N ASP A 71 3.24 -0.81 9.56
CA ASP A 71 4.16 -0.36 10.60
C ASP A 71 5.12 0.75 10.11
N GLY A 72 4.77 1.37 8.97
CA GLY A 72 5.38 2.61 8.51
C GLY A 72 6.70 2.42 7.75
N TYR A 73 7.09 1.17 7.50
CA TYR A 73 8.30 0.83 6.77
C TYR A 73 8.01 0.01 5.51
N THR A 74 9.01 -0.09 4.63
CA THR A 74 9.03 -1.01 3.50
C THR A 74 10.07 -2.10 3.68
N LEU A 75 9.80 -3.26 3.08
CA LEU A 75 10.78 -4.32 2.90
C LEU A 75 10.91 -4.63 1.42
N PRO A 76 12.12 -4.96 0.92
CA PRO A 76 12.28 -5.70 -0.34
C PRO A 76 11.33 -6.89 -0.37
N ILE A 77 10.64 -7.10 -1.50
CA ILE A 77 9.63 -8.17 -1.62
C ILE A 77 10.16 -9.53 -1.17
N GLU A 78 11.39 -9.89 -1.52
CA GLU A 78 12.05 -11.15 -1.15
C GLU A 78 12.23 -11.36 0.36
N ARG A 79 12.10 -10.29 1.17
CA ARG A 79 12.21 -10.31 2.63
C ARG A 79 10.84 -10.33 3.32
N ILE A 80 9.74 -10.30 2.58
CA ILE A 80 8.40 -10.37 3.16
C ILE A 80 8.16 -11.77 3.71
N ALA A 81 7.69 -11.81 4.95
CA ALA A 81 7.50 -13.01 5.76
C ALA A 81 6.10 -12.92 6.42
N PRO A 82 5.49 -14.05 6.84
CA PRO A 82 4.11 -14.06 7.36
C PRO A 82 3.83 -13.10 8.53
N GLU A 83 4.85 -12.75 9.30
CA GLU A 83 4.74 -11.85 10.46
C GLU A 83 4.72 -10.35 10.09
N HIS A 84 5.15 -9.99 8.88
CA HIS A 84 5.26 -8.59 8.45
C HIS A 84 3.88 -8.06 8.04
N PRO A 85 3.37 -6.95 8.61
CA PRO A 85 2.01 -6.50 8.37
C PRO A 85 1.86 -5.78 7.02
N VAL A 86 1.83 -6.54 5.92
CA VAL A 86 1.62 -6.00 4.57
C VAL A 86 0.23 -5.38 4.46
N VAL A 87 0.13 -4.30 3.68
CA VAL A 87 -1.13 -3.59 3.45
C VAL A 87 -1.66 -3.77 2.03
N CYS A 88 -2.98 -3.71 1.90
CA CYS A 88 -3.73 -3.71 0.66
C CYS A 88 -4.69 -2.53 0.60
N TRP A 89 -5.26 -2.29 -0.57
CA TRP A 89 -6.41 -1.42 -0.75
C TRP A 89 -7.62 -2.29 -1.11
N ASP A 90 -8.65 -2.28 -0.28
CA ASP A 90 -9.85 -3.09 -0.48
C ASP A 90 -10.91 -2.43 -1.37
N GLY A 91 -10.55 -1.34 -2.06
CA GLY A 91 -11.47 -0.50 -2.82
C GLY A 91 -12.04 0.67 -2.00
N GLU A 92 -11.98 0.61 -0.67
CA GLU A 92 -12.47 1.68 0.21
C GLU A 92 -11.33 2.34 0.99
N ARG A 93 -10.48 1.53 1.63
CA ARG A 93 -9.42 2.00 2.53
C ARG A 93 -8.15 1.17 2.44
N VAL A 94 -7.05 1.75 2.92
CA VAL A 94 -5.82 1.01 3.13
C VAL A 94 -5.91 0.28 4.46
N ARG A 95 -5.74 -1.05 4.42
CA ARG A 95 -5.80 -1.91 5.60
C ARG A 95 -4.77 -3.03 5.53
N HIS A 96 -4.57 -3.70 6.66
CA HIS A 96 -3.75 -4.90 6.73
C HIS A 96 -4.34 -6.03 5.89
N ILE A 97 -3.45 -6.81 5.28
CA ILE A 97 -3.77 -8.08 4.64
C ILE A 97 -3.93 -9.16 5.69
N ALA A 98 -4.99 -9.96 5.60
CA ALA A 98 -5.17 -11.13 6.46
C ALA A 98 -5.94 -12.26 5.75
N PRO A 99 -5.36 -13.47 5.59
CA PRO A 99 -3.97 -13.87 5.85
C PRO A 99 -3.03 -13.60 4.66
N HIS A 100 -1.72 -13.48 4.91
CA HIS A 100 -0.68 -13.68 3.88
C HIS A 100 0.40 -14.64 4.38
N PHE A 101 1.13 -15.25 3.44
CA PHE A 101 2.07 -16.35 3.70
C PHE A 101 3.53 -15.98 3.42
N GLY A 102 3.80 -14.70 3.17
CA GLY A 102 5.13 -14.20 2.84
C GLY A 102 5.40 -14.20 1.34
N ALA A 103 6.64 -13.90 0.98
CA ALA A 103 7.07 -13.89 -0.41
C ALA A 103 7.51 -15.29 -0.89
N VAL A 104 7.21 -15.58 -2.16
CA VAL A 104 7.62 -16.79 -2.85
C VAL A 104 8.51 -16.42 -4.03
N ALA A 105 9.68 -17.04 -4.12
CA ALA A 105 10.58 -16.88 -5.27
C ALA A 105 9.99 -17.56 -6.51
N ARG A 106 9.99 -16.86 -7.65
CA ARG A 106 9.41 -17.31 -8.92
C ARG A 106 10.42 -17.44 -10.06
N GLY A 107 11.71 -17.40 -9.71
CA GLY A 107 12.85 -17.60 -10.61
C GLY A 107 13.25 -16.32 -11.34
N GLU A 108 14.06 -16.48 -12.38
CA GLU A 108 14.47 -15.39 -13.30
C GLU A 108 13.43 -15.23 -14.40
N ARG A 109 12.97 -14.01 -14.67
CA ARG A 109 12.00 -13.71 -15.74
C ARG A 109 12.29 -12.41 -16.47
N GLU A 110 11.76 -12.31 -17.68
CA GLU A 110 11.70 -11.05 -18.44
C GLU A 110 10.87 -10.01 -17.68
N LEU A 111 11.31 -8.76 -17.73
CA LEU A 111 10.73 -7.67 -16.95
C LEU A 111 10.40 -6.47 -17.84
N LEU A 112 9.29 -5.82 -17.51
CA LEU A 112 8.95 -4.49 -17.95
C LEU A 112 9.24 -3.49 -16.82
N ARG A 113 9.77 -2.33 -17.19
CA ARG A 113 9.79 -1.14 -16.36
C ARG A 113 8.63 -0.25 -16.74
N ILE A 114 7.76 -0.01 -15.77
CA ILE A 114 6.65 0.94 -15.88
C ILE A 114 7.08 2.21 -15.16
N THR A 115 7.17 3.31 -15.89
CA THR A 115 7.41 4.65 -15.34
C THR A 115 6.09 5.39 -15.29
N LEU A 116 5.76 5.97 -14.13
CA LEU A 116 4.56 6.76 -13.93
C LEU A 116 4.87 8.25 -14.00
N SER A 117 3.88 9.06 -14.35
CA SER A 117 4.02 10.52 -14.49
C SER A 117 4.47 11.23 -13.21
N ASN A 118 4.29 10.65 -12.02
CA ASN A 118 4.83 11.21 -10.78
C ASN A 118 6.32 10.89 -10.54
N GLY A 119 6.97 10.16 -11.46
CA GLY A 119 8.37 9.73 -11.40
C GLY A 119 8.58 8.39 -10.69
N ARG A 120 7.52 7.70 -10.25
CA ARG A 120 7.66 6.35 -9.68
C ARG A 120 7.91 5.32 -10.77
N GLU A 121 8.62 4.27 -10.40
CA GLU A 121 8.90 3.13 -11.27
C GLU A 121 8.48 1.83 -10.61
N LEU A 122 8.00 0.89 -11.41
CA LEU A 122 7.72 -0.49 -11.02
C LEU A 122 8.34 -1.44 -12.03
N ARG A 123 8.98 -2.51 -11.56
CA ARG A 123 9.55 -3.57 -12.42
C ARG A 123 8.79 -4.86 -12.21
N VAL A 124 8.13 -5.35 -13.26
CA VAL A 124 7.18 -6.46 -13.19
C VAL A 124 7.29 -7.38 -14.39
N THR A 125 6.79 -8.60 -14.29
CA THR A 125 6.62 -9.47 -15.47
C THR A 125 5.55 -8.90 -16.41
N PRO A 126 5.64 -9.15 -17.74
CA PRO A 126 4.69 -8.63 -18.73
C PRO A 126 3.21 -8.87 -18.41
N ASP A 127 2.90 -9.98 -17.77
CA ASP A 127 1.55 -10.43 -17.46
C ASP A 127 1.04 -10.02 -16.07
N HIS A 128 1.86 -9.32 -15.27
CA HIS A 128 1.47 -8.88 -13.94
C HIS A 128 0.29 -7.89 -13.99
N LEU A 129 -0.72 -8.12 -13.15
CA LEU A 129 -1.92 -7.29 -13.11
C LEU A 129 -1.73 -6.10 -12.18
N ILE A 130 -2.01 -4.91 -12.72
CA ILE A 130 -1.90 -3.63 -12.02
C ILE A 130 -3.28 -2.98 -12.03
N ARG A 131 -3.65 -2.38 -10.89
CA ARG A 131 -4.96 -1.74 -10.75
C ARG A 131 -4.99 -0.41 -11.50
N THR A 132 -5.92 -0.27 -12.43
CA THR A 132 -6.24 0.94 -13.19
C THR A 132 -7.68 1.40 -12.91
N HIS A 133 -8.08 2.56 -13.45
CA HIS A 133 -9.46 3.05 -13.40
C HIS A 133 -10.48 2.04 -13.97
N GLU A 134 -10.06 1.25 -14.97
CA GLU A 134 -10.92 0.28 -15.66
C GLU A 134 -10.89 -1.12 -15.03
N GLY A 135 -10.11 -1.31 -13.96
CA GLY A 135 -9.96 -2.60 -13.29
C GLY A 135 -8.53 -3.13 -13.32
N TRP A 136 -8.36 -4.44 -13.42
CA TRP A 136 -7.04 -5.07 -13.46
C TRP A 136 -6.53 -5.15 -14.91
N LYS A 137 -5.37 -4.57 -15.17
CA LYS A 137 -4.76 -4.57 -16.51
C LYS A 137 -3.36 -5.15 -16.46
N ARG A 138 -2.99 -5.95 -17.46
CA ARG A 138 -1.66 -6.53 -17.59
C ARG A 138 -0.63 -5.43 -17.84
N ALA A 139 0.57 -5.61 -17.28
CA ALA A 139 1.67 -4.69 -17.44
C ALA A 139 2.06 -4.44 -18.91
N ASP A 140 2.03 -5.47 -19.76
CA ASP A 140 2.32 -5.37 -21.19
C ASP A 140 1.22 -4.71 -22.02
N ALA A 141 0.01 -4.60 -21.47
CA ALA A 141 -1.12 -3.93 -22.08
C ALA A 141 -1.24 -2.46 -21.66
N LEU A 142 -0.49 -2.03 -20.64
CA LEU A 142 -0.51 -0.64 -20.17
C LEU A 142 0.05 0.31 -21.24
N CYS A 143 -0.63 1.44 -21.41
CA CYS A 143 -0.24 2.52 -22.31
C CYS A 143 -0.38 3.89 -21.62
N PRO A 144 0.12 4.98 -22.22
CA PRO A 144 0.04 6.31 -21.63
C PRO A 144 -1.38 6.85 -21.37
N ASP A 145 -2.40 6.23 -21.94
CA ASP A 145 -3.81 6.58 -21.67
C ASP A 145 -4.33 5.97 -20.35
N ASP A 146 -3.60 5.00 -19.78
CA ASP A 146 -3.95 4.38 -18.51
C ASP A 146 -3.43 5.19 -17.31
N ALA A 147 -4.17 5.14 -16.19
CA ALA A 147 -3.71 5.58 -14.90
C ALA A 147 -3.75 4.44 -13.88
N VAL A 148 -2.67 4.33 -13.09
CA VAL A 148 -2.47 3.29 -12.08
C VAL A 148 -2.86 3.80 -10.70
N ALA A 149 -3.50 2.95 -9.90
CA ALA A 149 -3.79 3.21 -8.49
C ALA A 149 -2.49 3.25 -7.67
N VAL A 150 -2.21 4.37 -7.03
CA VAL A 150 -0.99 4.62 -6.26
C VAL A 150 -1.29 5.29 -4.93
N ALA A 151 -0.83 4.72 -3.82
CA ALA A 151 -0.85 5.40 -2.53
C ALA A 151 0.28 6.45 -2.45
N PRO A 152 0.03 7.69 -1.97
CA PRO A 152 1.10 8.64 -1.69
C PRO A 152 2.11 8.08 -0.69
N PHE A 153 1.62 7.41 0.36
CA PHE A 153 2.46 6.81 1.39
C PHE A 153 3.14 5.53 0.90
N VAL A 154 4.43 5.42 1.19
CA VAL A 154 5.27 4.24 0.89
C VAL A 154 5.97 3.76 2.17
N GLY A 155 6.51 4.67 2.96
CA GLY A 155 7.29 4.38 4.16
C GLY A 155 8.79 4.30 3.88
N LEU A 156 9.58 4.33 4.95
CA LEU A 156 11.04 4.24 4.87
C LEU A 156 11.52 2.77 4.83
N PRO A 157 12.67 2.45 4.22
CA PRO A 157 13.22 1.10 4.28
C PRO A 157 13.40 0.60 5.71
N TYR A 158 13.04 -0.66 5.95
CA TYR A 158 13.23 -1.30 7.23
C TYR A 158 14.71 -1.54 7.51
N GLU A 159 15.17 -0.98 8.63
CA GLU A 159 16.48 -1.19 9.19
C GLU A 159 16.29 -1.97 10.51
N PRO A 160 16.84 -3.20 10.61
CA PRO A 160 16.77 -3.96 11.84
C PRO A 160 17.55 -3.25 12.96
N SER A 161 17.10 -3.42 14.19
CA SER A 161 17.80 -2.89 15.36
C SER A 161 17.71 -3.86 16.52
N GLU A 162 18.87 -4.25 17.05
CA GLU A 162 18.99 -5.03 18.28
C GLU A 162 18.90 -4.16 19.54
N ARG A 163 18.60 -2.87 19.37
CA ARG A 163 18.58 -1.94 20.48
C ARG A 163 17.44 -2.27 21.43
N GLN A 164 17.81 -2.52 22.67
CA GLN A 164 16.88 -2.67 23.78
C GLN A 164 16.78 -1.37 24.58
N LEU A 165 15.59 -1.10 25.10
CA LEU A 165 15.34 -0.02 26.04
C LEU A 165 14.82 -0.63 27.34
N ASP A 166 15.37 -0.16 28.44
CA ASP A 166 14.86 -0.45 29.78
C ASP A 166 14.41 0.86 30.45
N PRO A 167 13.16 1.29 30.22
CA PRO A 167 12.63 2.50 30.83
C PRO A 167 12.67 2.44 32.36
N PRO A 168 13.06 3.53 33.05
CA PRO A 168 13.24 3.55 34.49
C PRO A 168 11.89 3.58 35.24
N ILE A 169 11.27 2.41 35.37
CA ILE A 169 9.99 2.22 36.08
C ILE A 169 10.26 1.77 37.51
N GLY A 170 10.19 2.70 38.45
CA GLY A 170 10.59 2.46 39.85
C GLY A 170 9.64 1.58 40.68
N ASN A 171 8.37 1.39 40.27
CA ASN A 171 7.44 0.54 41.01
C ASN A 171 7.57 -0.93 40.53
N PRO A 172 7.92 -1.88 41.43
CA PRO A 172 8.21 -3.26 41.05
C PRO A 172 6.99 -3.99 40.46
N ASN A 173 5.79 -3.74 40.99
CA ASN A 173 4.57 -4.40 40.50
C ASN A 173 4.23 -3.94 39.08
N ARG A 174 4.38 -2.64 38.79
CA ARG A 174 4.17 -2.10 37.42
C ARG A 174 5.18 -2.67 36.45
N ARG A 175 6.43 -2.79 36.88
CA ARG A 175 7.51 -3.38 36.08
C ARG A 175 7.25 -4.87 35.81
N GLN A 176 6.82 -5.61 36.82
CA GLN A 176 6.44 -7.02 36.70
C GLN A 176 5.28 -7.20 35.72
N GLU A 177 4.20 -6.42 35.82
CA GLU A 177 3.08 -6.48 34.87
C GLU A 177 3.56 -6.25 33.42
N LEU A 178 4.45 -5.29 33.20
CA LEU A 178 4.99 -5.04 31.87
C LEU A 178 5.91 -6.17 31.37
N HIS A 179 6.68 -6.82 32.26
CA HIS A 179 7.44 -8.02 31.90
C HIS A 179 6.53 -9.19 31.53
N GLU A 180 5.48 -9.44 32.30
CA GLU A 180 4.49 -10.51 32.03
C GLU A 180 3.76 -10.27 30.71
N ARG A 181 3.54 -9.00 30.35
CA ARG A 181 3.01 -8.60 29.04
C ARG A 181 4.08 -8.59 27.94
N GLY A 182 5.34 -8.90 28.22
CA GLY A 182 6.44 -8.85 27.27
C GLY A 182 6.79 -7.45 26.77
N LEU A 183 6.42 -6.39 27.49
CA LEU A 183 6.74 -4.99 27.16
C LEU A 183 8.01 -4.49 27.87
N LEU A 184 8.72 -5.37 28.59
CA LEU A 184 10.03 -5.06 29.17
C LEU A 184 10.98 -6.27 29.10
N PRO A 185 12.28 -6.04 28.82
CA PRO A 185 12.80 -4.82 28.18
C PRO A 185 12.15 -4.62 26.80
N LEU A 186 12.04 -3.37 26.35
CA LEU A 186 11.51 -3.09 25.01
C LEU A 186 12.58 -3.42 23.97
N SER A 187 12.21 -4.14 22.92
CA SER A 187 13.06 -4.37 21.75
C SER A 187 12.49 -3.64 20.53
N ALA A 188 13.34 -2.98 19.75
CA ALA A 188 12.93 -2.40 18.46
C ALA A 188 12.55 -3.47 17.41
N SER A 189 12.96 -4.73 17.63
CA SER A 189 12.57 -5.88 16.82
C SER A 189 11.26 -6.56 17.26
N ASP A 190 10.67 -6.14 18.39
CA ASP A 190 9.41 -6.70 18.85
C ASP A 190 8.26 -6.26 17.92
N PRO A 191 7.40 -7.17 17.43
CA PRO A 191 6.30 -6.83 16.53
C PRO A 191 5.28 -5.85 17.13
N ARG A 192 5.27 -5.65 18.46
CA ARG A 192 4.41 -4.69 19.14
C ARG A 192 5.04 -3.30 19.29
N PHE A 193 6.35 -3.18 19.03
CA PHE A 193 7.06 -1.91 19.15
C PHE A 193 6.47 -0.80 18.25
N PRO A 194 6.08 -1.06 16.99
CA PRO A 194 5.40 -0.05 16.17
C PRO A 194 4.09 0.45 16.77
N ALA A 195 3.28 -0.42 17.39
CA ALA A 195 2.05 -0.01 18.07
C ALA A 195 2.33 0.87 19.30
N LEU A 196 3.39 0.55 20.05
CA LEU A 196 3.86 1.41 21.15
C LEU A 196 4.27 2.80 20.63
N LEU A 197 5.00 2.88 19.51
CA LEU A 197 5.37 4.16 18.90
C LEU A 197 4.14 4.96 18.44
N ARG A 198 3.12 4.30 17.88
CA ARG A 198 1.86 4.96 17.49
C ARG A 198 1.13 5.53 18.70
N ILE A 199 0.95 4.73 19.75
CA ILE A 199 0.31 5.19 21.00
C ILE A 199 1.12 6.32 21.64
N LEU A 200 2.45 6.20 21.67
CA LEU A 200 3.33 7.22 22.24
C LEU A 200 3.27 8.51 21.41
N GLY A 201 3.33 8.46 20.09
CA GLY A 201 3.21 9.64 19.23
C GLY A 201 1.84 10.31 19.41
N TYR A 202 0.77 9.51 19.36
CA TYR A 202 -0.59 10.03 19.43
C TYR A 202 -0.95 10.61 20.80
N VAL A 203 -0.56 9.96 21.92
CA VAL A 203 -0.83 10.49 23.28
C VAL A 203 -0.17 11.85 23.50
N ASN A 204 0.97 12.09 22.83
CA ASN A 204 1.69 13.34 22.95
C ASN A 204 1.08 14.46 22.09
N GLY A 205 0.36 14.11 21.01
CA GLY A 205 -0.49 15.02 20.25
C GLY A 205 -1.88 15.17 20.86
N ASP A 206 -2.86 14.36 20.45
CA ASP A 206 -4.25 14.42 20.93
C ASP A 206 -4.55 13.40 22.03
N GLY A 207 -3.75 13.45 23.09
CA GLY A 207 -3.98 12.68 24.31
C GLY A 207 -3.31 13.30 25.52
N HIS A 208 -3.36 12.60 26.64
CA HIS A 208 -2.53 12.90 27.81
C HIS A 208 -2.48 11.72 28.80
N LEU A 209 -1.42 11.73 29.60
CA LEU A 209 -1.32 10.92 30.81
C LEU A 209 -1.99 11.66 31.97
N VAL A 210 -3.01 11.06 32.58
CA VAL A 210 -3.76 11.70 33.69
C VAL A 210 -2.84 11.90 34.90
N TRP A 211 -2.95 13.05 35.55
CA TRP A 211 -2.06 13.48 36.65
C TRP A 211 -2.00 12.51 37.84
N ASN A 212 -3.06 11.73 38.06
CA ASN A 212 -3.16 10.77 39.15
C ASN A 212 -2.43 9.44 38.90
N GLY A 213 -1.82 9.26 37.71
CA GLY A 213 -1.07 8.05 37.39
C GLY A 213 -1.90 6.85 36.92
N LYS A 214 -3.22 7.01 36.68
CA LYS A 214 -4.14 5.88 36.55
C LYS A 214 -4.80 5.68 35.17
N CYS A 215 -4.82 6.70 34.30
CA CYS A 215 -5.39 6.57 32.96
C CYS A 215 -4.52 7.24 31.91
N VAL A 216 -4.46 6.60 30.74
CA VAL A 216 -4.00 7.17 29.48
C VAL A 216 -5.25 7.54 28.68
N SER A 217 -5.40 8.80 28.27
CA SER A 217 -6.53 9.25 27.47
C SER A 217 -6.08 9.70 26.08
N LEU A 218 -6.75 9.21 25.05
CA LEU A 218 -6.56 9.57 23.64
C LEU A 218 -7.89 10.09 23.09
N TYR A 219 -7.84 11.09 22.20
CA TYR A 219 -9.01 11.72 21.61
C TYR A 219 -8.97 11.62 20.09
N VAL A 220 -10.04 11.10 19.50
CA VAL A 220 -10.23 10.99 18.05
C VAL A 220 -11.61 11.51 17.67
N PHE A 221 -11.83 11.70 16.36
CA PHE A 221 -13.03 12.38 15.84
C PHE A 221 -13.76 11.59 14.76
N ASN A 222 -13.43 10.30 14.59
CA ASN A 222 -14.13 9.36 13.72
C ASN A 222 -13.91 7.91 14.22
N ASP A 223 -14.81 7.01 13.83
CA ASP A 223 -14.82 5.62 14.30
C ASP A 223 -13.66 4.79 13.77
N THR A 224 -13.15 5.10 12.57
CA THR A 224 -12.03 4.35 11.98
C THR A 224 -10.75 4.55 12.77
N ASP A 225 -10.38 5.81 13.06
CA ASP A 225 -9.20 6.12 13.85
C ASP A 225 -9.35 5.62 15.31
N ALA A 226 -10.58 5.60 15.85
CA ALA A 226 -10.89 5.02 17.15
C ALA A 226 -10.64 3.50 17.19
N ALA A 227 -11.14 2.77 16.19
CA ALA A 227 -10.95 1.34 16.07
C ALA A 227 -9.46 0.98 15.90
N ASP A 228 -8.75 1.73 15.06
CA ASP A 228 -7.31 1.57 14.80
C ASP A 228 -6.46 1.78 16.07
N LEU A 229 -6.70 2.86 16.82
CA LEU A 229 -6.01 3.09 18.10
C LEU A 229 -6.40 2.05 19.15
N ALA A 230 -7.66 1.63 19.19
CA ALA A 230 -8.10 0.58 20.10
C ALA A 230 -7.40 -0.75 19.79
N ALA A 231 -7.19 -1.08 18.51
CA ALA A 231 -6.44 -2.25 18.09
C ALA A 231 -4.96 -2.16 18.52
N ASP A 232 -4.31 -1.00 18.38
CA ASP A 232 -2.93 -0.80 18.90
C ASP A 232 -2.85 -1.04 20.41
N ILE A 233 -3.83 -0.53 21.18
CA ILE A 233 -3.86 -0.66 22.64
C ILE A 233 -4.03 -2.14 23.04
N ARG A 234 -4.90 -2.88 22.33
CA ARG A 234 -5.09 -4.31 22.53
C ARG A 234 -3.88 -5.14 22.13
N LEU A 235 -3.16 -4.72 21.08
CA LEU A 235 -1.91 -5.38 20.67
C LEU A 235 -0.81 -5.25 21.75
N LEU A 236 -0.83 -4.16 22.54
CA LEU A 236 0.00 -4.03 23.74
C LEU A 236 -0.54 -4.81 24.97
N GLY A 237 -1.66 -5.50 24.83
CA GLY A 237 -2.31 -6.28 25.89
C GLY A 237 -3.21 -5.46 26.82
N PHE A 238 -3.53 -4.21 26.51
CA PHE A 238 -4.42 -3.38 27.34
C PHE A 238 -5.81 -3.25 26.73
N GLU A 239 -6.83 -3.00 27.54
CA GLU A 239 -8.20 -2.78 27.05
C GLU A 239 -8.60 -1.30 27.18
N PRO A 240 -8.94 -0.62 26.07
CA PRO A 240 -9.46 0.73 26.11
C PRO A 240 -10.97 0.73 26.42
N ARG A 241 -11.42 1.76 27.15
CA ARG A 241 -12.84 2.12 27.26
C ARG A 241 -13.12 3.32 26.38
N GLU A 242 -14.20 3.23 25.62
CA GLU A 242 -14.66 4.30 24.75
C GLU A 242 -15.72 5.16 25.43
N TYR A 243 -15.57 6.48 25.32
CA TYR A 243 -16.54 7.47 25.80
C TYR A 243 -16.78 8.50 24.70
N ARG A 244 -18.05 8.80 24.42
CA ARG A 244 -18.43 9.77 23.40
C ARG A 244 -19.01 11.03 24.01
N ARG A 245 -18.65 12.20 23.45
CA ARG A 245 -19.25 13.48 23.86
C ARG A 245 -19.28 14.51 22.74
N THR A 246 -20.28 15.37 22.78
CA THR A 246 -20.37 16.56 21.91
C THR A 246 -20.18 17.82 22.76
N ARG A 247 -19.18 18.66 22.44
CA ARG A 247 -18.84 19.88 23.21
C ARG A 247 -19.64 21.13 22.80
N GLY A 248 -20.89 20.96 22.39
CA GLY A 248 -21.79 22.03 21.96
C GLY A 248 -22.11 22.02 20.46
N ALA A 249 -23.02 22.90 20.04
CA ALA A 249 -23.52 22.96 18.67
C ALA A 249 -22.39 23.23 17.65
N GLY A 250 -22.37 22.46 16.55
CA GLY A 250 -21.40 22.59 15.47
C GLY A 250 -20.00 22.02 15.75
N ARG A 251 -19.76 21.44 16.95
CA ARG A 251 -18.53 20.69 17.23
C ARG A 251 -18.70 19.24 16.79
N ARG A 252 -17.64 18.66 16.21
CA ARG A 252 -17.57 17.22 15.93
C ARG A 252 -17.73 16.43 17.24
N GLU A 253 -18.34 15.25 17.15
CA GLU A 253 -18.31 14.29 18.26
C GLU A 253 -16.86 13.92 18.55
N GLU A 254 -16.51 13.95 19.83
CA GLU A 254 -15.20 13.51 20.32
C GLU A 254 -15.36 12.12 20.91
N ILE A 255 -14.54 11.19 20.43
CA ILE A 255 -14.43 9.83 20.95
C ILE A 255 -13.16 9.78 21.80
N GLN A 256 -13.33 9.53 23.09
CA GLN A 256 -12.24 9.35 24.04
C GLN A 256 -11.99 7.86 24.28
N LEU A 257 -10.76 7.41 24.03
CA LEU A 257 -10.26 6.12 24.49
C LEU A 257 -9.52 6.32 25.80
N CYS A 258 -10.05 5.81 26.92
CA CYS A 258 -9.34 5.78 28.22
C CYS A 258 -8.88 4.37 28.55
N VAL A 259 -7.59 4.24 28.82
CA VAL A 259 -6.98 2.99 29.29
C VAL A 259 -6.67 3.14 30.78
N HIS A 260 -7.43 2.45 31.62
CA HIS A 260 -7.22 2.44 33.07
C HIS A 260 -6.09 1.48 33.46
N SER A 261 -4.85 1.86 33.18
CA SER A 261 -3.66 1.08 33.55
C SER A 261 -2.58 1.99 34.15
N VAL A 262 -2.18 1.68 35.37
CA VAL A 262 -1.02 2.32 36.04
C VAL A 262 0.31 1.88 35.41
N ALA A 263 0.37 0.69 34.81
CA ALA A 263 1.57 0.16 34.17
C ALA A 263 1.81 0.81 32.81
N LEU A 264 0.80 0.89 31.93
CA LEU A 264 0.91 1.59 30.65
C LEU A 264 1.21 3.08 30.88
N HIS A 265 0.53 3.71 31.83
CA HIS A 265 0.81 5.10 32.21
C HIS A 265 2.28 5.29 32.61
N ALA A 266 2.80 4.45 33.51
CA ALA A 266 4.19 4.51 33.95
C ALA A 266 5.18 4.24 32.81
N LEU A 267 4.87 3.34 31.89
CA LEU A 267 5.70 3.07 30.71
C LEU A 267 5.82 4.30 29.81
N LEU A 268 4.69 4.89 29.41
CA LEU A 268 4.68 6.07 28.53
C LEU A 268 5.36 7.28 29.20
N ALA A 269 5.19 7.43 30.52
CA ALA A 269 5.89 8.46 31.30
C ALA A 269 7.40 8.22 31.34
N ALA A 270 7.84 6.97 31.60
CA ALA A 270 9.25 6.60 31.62
C ALA A 270 9.93 6.71 30.24
N LEU A 271 9.15 6.58 29.16
CA LEU A 271 9.60 6.85 27.79
C LEU A 271 9.67 8.34 27.45
N GLY A 272 9.18 9.23 28.32
CA GLY A 272 9.32 10.69 28.19
C GLY A 272 8.04 11.45 27.86
N SER A 273 6.86 10.81 27.91
CA SER A 273 5.59 11.52 27.79
C SER A 273 5.32 12.35 29.05
N PRO A 274 4.86 13.61 28.92
CA PRO A 274 4.58 14.44 30.07
C PRO A 274 3.27 14.03 30.75
N VAL A 275 3.21 14.23 32.07
CA VAL A 275 2.04 13.91 32.90
C VAL A 275 1.23 15.18 33.21
N GLY A 276 -0.10 15.11 33.09
CA GLY A 276 -1.00 16.22 33.39
C GLY A 276 -0.95 17.33 32.34
N LYS A 277 -0.58 18.56 32.73
CA LYS A 277 -0.68 19.79 31.91
C LYS A 277 0.32 19.88 30.73
N LYS A 278 0.92 18.75 30.33
CA LYS A 278 1.95 18.61 29.28
C LYS A 278 3.15 19.54 29.46
N GLN A 279 3.81 19.46 30.62
CA GLN A 279 5.09 20.12 30.83
C GLN A 279 6.22 19.20 30.38
N TRP A 280 6.95 19.60 29.35
CA TRP A 280 7.97 18.78 28.70
C TRP A 280 9.35 19.02 29.32
N SER A 281 10.12 17.95 29.51
CA SER A 281 11.53 18.05 29.89
C SER A 281 12.35 18.76 28.80
N ALA A 282 13.50 19.34 29.16
CA ALA A 282 14.38 20.02 28.22
C ALA A 282 14.84 19.15 27.03
N GLN A 283 15.02 17.85 27.26
CA GLN A 283 15.34 16.87 26.22
C GLN A 283 14.36 15.70 26.33
N PRO A 284 13.16 15.83 25.77
CA PRO A 284 12.17 14.76 25.83
C PRO A 284 12.55 13.64 24.87
N MET A 285 12.39 12.40 25.32
CA MET A 285 12.56 11.17 24.52
C MET A 285 13.90 11.08 23.73
N PRO A 286 15.07 11.34 24.34
CA PRO A 286 16.35 11.35 23.62
C PRO A 286 16.69 9.99 22.99
N TRP A 287 16.11 8.90 23.50
CA TRP A 287 16.29 7.55 22.99
C TRP A 287 15.77 7.36 21.56
N LEU A 288 14.77 8.14 21.12
CA LEU A 288 14.25 8.08 19.75
C LEU A 288 15.35 8.33 18.72
N PHE A 289 16.31 9.21 19.03
CA PHE A 289 17.32 9.65 18.06
C PHE A 289 18.36 8.59 17.69
N GLY A 290 18.46 7.50 18.45
CA GLY A 290 19.24 6.33 18.01
C GLY A 290 18.37 5.10 17.75
N MET A 291 17.09 5.29 17.46
CA MET A 291 16.27 4.30 16.77
C MET A 291 16.48 4.44 15.24
N PRO A 292 16.21 3.37 14.47
CA PRO A 292 16.16 3.42 13.01
C PRO A 292 15.31 4.56 12.44
N ALA A 293 15.61 4.97 11.22
CA ALA A 293 14.88 6.05 10.56
C ALA A 293 13.37 5.78 10.47
N TRP A 294 12.97 4.55 10.11
CA TRP A 294 11.56 4.17 10.04
C TRP A 294 10.84 4.30 11.39
N ALA A 295 11.48 3.94 12.50
CA ALA A 295 10.87 4.02 13.83
C ALA A 295 10.66 5.48 14.26
N ARG A 296 11.63 6.35 13.99
CA ARG A 296 11.50 7.80 14.22
C ARG A 296 10.38 8.41 13.37
N ALA A 297 10.30 8.02 12.10
CA ALA A 297 9.22 8.43 11.20
C ALA A 297 7.86 7.92 11.67
N HIS A 298 7.78 6.71 12.21
CA HIS A 298 6.52 6.11 12.67
C HIS A 298 5.94 6.80 13.91
N PHE A 299 6.79 7.14 14.89
CA PHE A 299 6.39 8.00 16.01
C PHE A 299 5.90 9.36 15.51
N LEU A 300 6.66 9.98 14.59
CA LEU A 300 6.33 11.28 14.01
C LEU A 300 5.00 11.23 13.25
N SER A 301 4.75 10.17 12.49
CA SER A 301 3.52 9.93 11.75
C SER A 301 2.29 9.94 12.68
N ALA A 302 2.37 9.26 13.82
CA ALA A 302 1.29 9.24 14.81
C ALA A 302 1.09 10.60 15.50
N PHE A 303 2.18 11.28 15.86
CA PHE A 303 2.10 12.64 16.41
C PHE A 303 1.46 13.62 15.41
N CYS A 304 1.89 13.57 14.14
CA CYS A 304 1.36 14.41 13.07
C CYS A 304 -0.09 14.04 12.71
N SER A 305 -0.48 12.78 12.87
CA SER A 305 -1.88 12.34 12.72
C SER A 305 -2.81 13.06 13.69
N ALA A 306 -2.34 13.41 14.89
CA ALA A 306 -3.05 14.30 15.81
C ALA A 306 -2.86 15.79 15.44
N GLU A 307 -1.61 16.27 15.41
CA GLU A 307 -1.32 17.71 15.54
C GLU A 307 -1.09 18.47 14.22
N MET A 308 -0.68 17.77 13.15
CA MET A 308 -0.37 18.43 11.88
C MET A 308 -1.66 18.94 11.24
N MET A 309 -1.61 20.10 10.59
CA MET A 309 -2.72 20.56 9.77
C MET A 309 -3.09 19.52 8.71
N THR A 310 -4.39 19.41 8.42
CA THR A 310 -4.85 18.58 7.30
C THR A 310 -4.24 19.09 5.99
N PRO A 311 -3.66 18.20 5.16
CA PRO A 311 -3.16 18.55 3.83
C PRO A 311 -4.22 19.31 3.03
N ARG A 312 -3.78 20.29 2.24
CA ARG A 312 -4.66 21.07 1.38
C ARG A 312 -3.90 21.63 0.20
N VAL A 313 -4.63 21.96 -0.85
CA VAL A 313 -4.10 22.66 -2.02
C VAL A 313 -4.34 24.16 -1.88
N HIS A 314 -3.31 24.97 -2.10
CA HIS A 314 -3.46 26.42 -2.19
C HIS A 314 -4.14 26.81 -3.52
N ARG A 315 -4.76 28.00 -3.60
CA ARG A 315 -5.45 28.50 -4.82
C ARG A 315 -4.63 28.46 -6.13
N THR A 316 -3.30 28.38 -6.02
CA THR A 316 -2.38 28.25 -7.16
C THR A 316 -2.16 26.80 -7.62
N GLY A 317 -2.82 25.82 -7.02
CA GLY A 317 -2.62 24.40 -7.31
C GLY A 317 -1.31 23.85 -6.75
N THR A 318 -0.81 24.42 -5.65
CA THR A 318 0.44 24.00 -5.00
C THR A 318 0.20 23.61 -3.55
N ILE A 319 1.06 22.76 -3.00
CA ILE A 319 0.99 22.38 -1.59
C ILE A 319 1.66 23.47 -0.74
N PRO A 320 0.95 24.15 0.18
CA PRO A 320 1.58 25.01 1.16
C PRO A 320 2.41 24.18 2.15
N ASN A 321 3.43 24.78 2.77
CA ASN A 321 4.22 24.09 3.79
C ASN A 321 3.28 23.49 4.86
N LEU A 322 3.48 22.20 5.17
CA LEU A 322 2.79 21.54 6.27
C LEU A 322 3.18 22.21 7.59
N GLN A 323 2.19 22.41 8.46
CA GLN A 323 2.36 23.13 9.72
C GLN A 323 1.72 22.37 10.88
N LEU A 324 2.40 22.37 12.02
CA LEU A 324 1.82 21.96 13.29
C LEU A 324 2.06 23.05 14.33
N LYS A 325 1.18 23.14 15.31
CA LYS A 325 1.28 24.11 16.39
C LYS A 325 1.45 23.39 17.72
N GLN A 326 2.22 24.00 18.60
CA GLN A 326 2.39 23.50 19.97
C GLN A 326 2.37 24.68 20.94
N SER A 327 1.68 24.47 22.06
CA SER A 327 1.51 25.47 23.11
C SER A 327 2.25 25.05 24.37
N GLY A 328 3.14 25.89 24.89
CA GLY A 328 3.96 25.56 26.06
C GLY A 328 4.46 26.79 26.81
N THR A 329 4.96 26.57 28.03
CA THR A 329 5.77 27.55 28.77
C THR A 329 7.16 27.73 28.17
N ASP A 330 7.58 26.75 27.38
CA ASP A 330 8.87 26.59 26.72
C ASP A 330 8.66 25.99 25.33
N ARG A 331 9.75 25.74 24.60
CA ARG A 331 9.76 25.24 23.23
C ARG A 331 10.06 23.73 23.11
N HIS A 332 10.20 23.01 24.22
CA HIS A 332 10.77 21.66 24.18
C HIS A 332 9.96 20.68 23.31
N SER A 333 8.62 20.77 23.32
CA SER A 333 7.80 19.88 22.48
C SER A 333 7.95 20.17 21.00
N ILE A 334 7.95 21.44 20.59
CA ILE A 334 8.06 21.80 19.17
C ILE A 334 9.48 21.57 18.64
N GLU A 335 10.48 21.73 19.51
CA GLU A 335 11.89 21.43 19.20
C GLU A 335 12.14 19.93 19.09
N LEU A 336 11.48 19.08 19.90
CA LEU A 336 11.51 17.62 19.70
C LEU A 336 11.07 17.24 18.29
N ILE A 337 9.93 17.79 17.83
CA ILE A 337 9.39 17.48 16.51
C ILE A 337 10.29 18.04 15.40
N ALA A 338 10.84 19.24 15.55
CA ALA A 338 11.82 19.79 14.62
C ALA A 338 13.06 18.90 14.50
N ASN A 339 13.62 18.45 15.64
CA ASN A 339 14.79 17.61 15.66
C ASN A 339 14.51 16.23 15.05
N LEU A 340 13.34 15.64 15.29
CA LEU A 340 12.94 14.38 14.64
C LEU A 340 12.85 14.54 13.12
N LEU A 341 12.22 15.62 12.64
CA LEU A 341 12.19 15.97 11.21
C LEU A 341 13.61 16.16 10.63
N HIS A 342 14.48 16.89 11.33
CA HIS A 342 15.88 17.08 10.92
C HIS A 342 16.64 15.76 10.87
N SER A 343 16.38 14.85 11.81
CA SER A 343 17.01 13.53 11.85
C SER A 343 16.62 12.62 10.67
N LEU A 344 15.51 12.96 9.99
CA LEU A 344 15.03 12.35 8.75
C LEU A 344 15.40 13.18 7.50
N GLY A 345 16.20 14.24 7.66
CA GLY A 345 16.66 15.09 6.57
C GLY A 345 15.66 16.17 6.11
N PHE A 346 14.56 16.38 6.81
CA PHE A 346 13.68 17.53 6.53
C PHE A 346 14.25 18.81 7.11
N ARG A 347 13.98 19.95 6.46
CA ARG A 347 14.27 21.28 7.01
C ARG A 347 13.01 21.86 7.61
N THR A 348 13.15 22.57 8.74
CA THR A 348 12.00 23.18 9.41
C THR A 348 12.29 24.61 9.85
N SER A 349 11.24 25.39 10.05
CA SER A 349 11.29 26.66 10.79
C SER A 349 10.33 26.61 11.97
N ILE A 350 10.65 27.33 13.04
CA ILE A 350 9.77 27.54 14.19
C ILE A 350 9.57 29.05 14.38
N ALA A 351 8.32 29.47 14.51
CA ALA A 351 7.96 30.87 14.78
C ALA A 351 6.89 30.96 15.88
N PRO A 352 6.83 32.05 16.66
CA PRO A 352 5.67 32.35 17.51
C PRO A 352 4.38 32.47 16.67
N SER A 353 3.25 32.01 17.21
CA SER A 353 1.93 32.05 16.57
C SER A 353 0.92 32.83 17.43
N GLY A 354 0.87 34.14 17.25
CA GLY A 354 -0.06 35.01 17.99
C GLY A 354 0.48 35.45 19.36
N PRO A 355 -0.31 36.25 20.13
CA PRO A 355 0.12 36.77 21.42
C PRO A 355 0.17 35.67 22.49
N PRO A 356 1.10 35.76 23.47
CA PRO A 356 1.15 34.83 24.60
C PRO A 356 -0.14 34.83 25.45
N ARG A 357 -0.43 33.69 26.05
CA ARG A 357 -1.54 33.48 26.99
C ARG A 357 -0.98 33.24 28.39
N GLY A 358 -0.84 34.31 29.18
CA GLY A 358 -0.19 34.26 30.49
C GLY A 358 1.28 33.84 30.34
N THR A 359 1.67 32.73 30.98
CA THR A 359 3.04 32.18 30.88
C THR A 359 3.24 31.26 29.67
N ARG A 360 2.21 31.00 28.86
CA ARG A 360 2.29 30.08 27.71
C ARG A 360 2.36 30.86 26.40
N SER A 361 3.16 30.34 25.47
CA SER A 361 3.23 30.81 24.08
C SER A 361 2.85 29.69 23.12
N ASP A 362 2.26 30.07 21.99
CA ASP A 362 1.97 29.17 20.90
C ASP A 362 3.08 29.31 19.86
N PHE A 363 3.62 28.18 19.39
CA PHE A 363 4.64 28.12 18.35
C PHE A 363 4.10 27.33 17.17
N VAL A 364 4.48 27.73 15.96
CA VAL A 364 4.19 27.01 14.72
C VAL A 364 5.49 26.51 14.12
N LEU A 365 5.51 25.23 13.76
CA LEU A 365 6.57 24.60 12.99
C LEU A 365 6.09 24.48 11.54
N GLN A 366 6.98 24.73 10.59
CA GLN A 366 6.72 24.50 9.17
C GLN A 366 7.79 23.63 8.54
N ILE A 367 7.41 22.68 7.69
CA ILE A 367 8.34 21.93 6.84
C ILE A 367 8.72 22.81 5.64
N LEU A 368 10.01 23.11 5.49
CA LEU A 368 10.56 23.94 4.44
C LEU A 368 10.94 23.11 3.20
N GLY A 369 11.21 23.79 2.09
CA GLY A 369 11.61 23.15 0.82
C GLY A 369 10.48 23.03 -0.21
N GLY A 370 9.34 23.66 0.06
CA GLY A 370 8.23 23.78 -0.89
C GLY A 370 7.50 22.46 -1.12
N GLN A 371 6.81 22.36 -2.25
CA GLN A 371 5.91 21.24 -2.56
C GLN A 371 6.61 19.88 -2.58
N GLU A 372 7.86 19.83 -3.02
CA GLU A 372 8.65 18.58 -3.11
C GLU A 372 8.83 17.93 -1.75
N GLU A 373 9.20 18.72 -0.74
CA GLU A 373 9.36 18.21 0.64
C GLU A 373 8.04 17.80 1.28
N GLN A 374 6.91 18.41 0.87
CA GLN A 374 5.59 18.00 1.39
C GLN A 374 5.16 16.66 0.79
N LEU A 375 5.41 16.46 -0.50
CA LEU A 375 5.19 15.17 -1.16
C LEU A 375 6.11 14.09 -0.60
N ARG A 376 7.37 14.43 -0.29
CA ARG A 376 8.29 13.55 0.41
C ARG A 376 7.78 13.19 1.81
N PHE A 377 7.26 14.15 2.56
CA PHE A 377 6.64 13.87 3.86
C PHE A 377 5.46 12.91 3.74
N PHE A 378 4.58 13.07 2.74
CA PHE A 378 3.48 12.13 2.49
C PHE A 378 3.97 10.73 2.15
N ALA A 379 5.09 10.62 1.41
CA ALA A 379 5.66 9.33 1.02
C ALA A 379 6.39 8.62 2.16
N GLU A 380 7.19 9.33 2.96
CA GLU A 380 8.10 8.74 3.95
C GLU A 380 7.51 8.66 5.36
N VAL A 381 6.68 9.65 5.76
CA VAL A 381 6.17 9.79 7.14
C VAL A 381 4.66 9.56 7.21
N GLY A 382 3.89 10.26 6.36
CA GLY A 382 2.44 10.09 6.27
C GLY A 382 1.67 10.37 7.59
N PHE A 383 0.48 9.78 7.69
CA PHE A 383 -0.47 9.97 8.80
C PHE A 383 -1.10 8.64 9.25
N CYS A 384 -0.33 7.77 9.90
CA CYS A 384 -0.74 6.40 10.23
C CYS A 384 -2.02 6.28 11.09
N ARG A 385 -2.44 7.33 11.79
CA ARG A 385 -3.63 7.35 12.66
C ARG A 385 -4.57 8.52 12.37
N SER A 386 -4.67 8.91 11.10
CA SER A 386 -5.71 9.83 10.65
C SER A 386 -6.14 9.53 9.22
N VAL A 387 -7.24 8.79 9.08
CA VAL A 387 -7.82 8.47 7.75
C VAL A 387 -8.15 9.74 6.96
N GLU A 388 -8.70 10.77 7.62
CA GLU A 388 -9.01 12.06 6.98
C GLU A 388 -7.75 12.71 6.39
N LYS A 389 -6.62 12.70 7.12
CA LYS A 389 -5.36 13.28 6.63
C LYS A 389 -4.73 12.44 5.53
N ARG A 390 -4.88 11.11 5.54
CA ARG A 390 -4.40 10.23 4.45
C ARG A 390 -5.19 10.47 3.16
N ILE A 391 -6.51 10.56 3.23
CA ILE A 391 -7.37 10.92 2.10
C ILE A 391 -6.99 12.29 1.53
N GLN A 392 -6.83 13.29 2.40
CA GLN A 392 -6.44 14.63 1.97
C GLN A 392 -5.00 14.69 1.43
N ALA A 393 -4.10 13.85 1.93
CA ALA A 393 -2.76 13.69 1.36
C ALA A 393 -2.81 13.13 -0.07
N ALA A 394 -3.67 12.14 -0.34
CA ALA A 394 -3.89 11.60 -1.68
C ALA A 394 -4.45 12.66 -2.63
N SER A 395 -5.56 13.30 -2.25
CA SER A 395 -6.15 14.39 -3.01
C SER A 395 -5.14 15.52 -3.32
N THR A 396 -4.38 15.94 -2.30
CA THR A 396 -3.37 17.00 -2.45
C THR A 396 -2.18 16.56 -3.31
N ALA A 397 -1.73 15.30 -3.18
CA ALA A 397 -0.64 14.76 -3.96
C ALA A 397 -1.02 14.62 -5.43
N SER A 398 -2.24 14.16 -5.73
CA SER A 398 -2.76 14.05 -7.09
C SER A 398 -2.71 15.40 -7.82
N VAL A 399 -3.22 16.48 -7.21
CA VAL A 399 -3.19 17.83 -7.81
C VAL A 399 -1.76 18.34 -8.02
N ALA A 400 -0.85 18.01 -7.10
CA ALA A 400 0.54 18.40 -7.18
C ALA A 400 1.28 17.68 -8.30
N TRP A 401 1.07 16.37 -8.46
CA TRP A 401 1.65 15.57 -9.54
C TRP A 401 1.11 15.98 -10.91
N GLN A 402 -0.20 16.18 -11.06
CA GLN A 402 -0.79 16.76 -12.28
C GLN A 402 -0.19 18.14 -12.59
N GLY A 403 0.03 18.96 -11.56
CA GLY A 403 0.70 20.25 -11.70
C GLY A 403 2.14 20.14 -12.21
N ARG A 404 2.89 19.13 -11.75
CA ARG A 404 4.25 18.84 -12.27
C ARG A 404 4.19 18.38 -13.73
N ALA A 405 3.30 17.46 -14.06
CA ALA A 405 3.13 16.99 -15.44
C ALA A 405 2.79 18.15 -16.40
N TYR A 406 1.90 19.05 -15.97
CA TYR A 406 1.57 20.29 -16.70
C TYR A 406 2.80 21.17 -16.96
N VAL A 407 3.64 21.38 -15.94
CA VAL A 407 4.86 22.18 -16.07
C VAL A 407 5.87 21.51 -16.99
N ARG A 408 6.08 20.18 -16.86
CA ARG A 408 6.98 19.42 -17.73
C ARG A 408 6.55 19.48 -19.19
N ASN A 409 5.25 19.33 -19.48
CA ASN A 409 4.71 19.45 -20.83
C ASN A 409 5.02 20.83 -21.46
N ARG A 410 4.91 21.91 -20.67
CA ARG A 410 5.24 23.26 -21.12
C ARG A 410 6.75 23.46 -21.34
N ASP A 411 7.58 22.89 -20.48
CA ASP A 411 9.03 22.96 -20.66
C ASP A 411 9.48 22.16 -21.89
N ALA A 412 8.87 20.99 -22.15
CA ALA A 412 9.10 20.23 -23.36
C ALA A 412 8.67 21.01 -24.62
N ALA A 413 7.49 21.63 -24.61
CA ALA A 413 7.04 22.49 -25.70
C ALA A 413 8.00 23.66 -25.96
N LYS A 414 8.54 24.26 -24.89
CA LYS A 414 9.54 25.34 -24.99
C LYS A 414 10.85 24.86 -25.60
N GLN A 415 11.35 23.69 -25.20
CA GLN A 415 12.57 23.09 -25.75
C GLN A 415 12.40 22.76 -27.24
N GLU A 416 11.28 22.13 -27.60
CA GLU A 416 10.95 21.77 -28.98
C GLU A 416 10.83 23.01 -29.88
N ALA A 417 10.13 24.05 -29.42
CA ALA A 417 9.98 25.30 -30.17
C ALA A 417 11.33 25.96 -30.49
N ARG A 418 12.28 25.90 -29.56
CA ARG A 418 13.64 26.41 -29.74
C ARG A 418 14.44 25.55 -30.70
N ALA A 419 14.39 24.22 -30.53
CA ALA A 419 15.07 23.28 -31.41
C ALA A 419 14.62 23.43 -32.88
N LEU A 420 13.32 23.53 -33.14
CA LEU A 420 12.79 23.76 -34.49
C LEU A 420 13.20 25.13 -35.04
N ARG A 421 13.26 26.15 -34.19
CA ARG A 421 13.72 27.48 -34.62
C ARG A 421 15.19 27.47 -35.00
N ASP A 422 16.03 26.81 -34.21
CA ASP A 422 17.47 26.66 -34.45
C ASP A 422 17.73 25.85 -35.73
N ALA A 423 16.85 24.89 -36.05
CA ALA A 423 16.84 24.16 -37.31
C ALA A 423 16.35 24.98 -38.53
N GLY A 424 16.03 26.27 -38.36
CA GLY A 424 15.67 27.18 -39.45
C GLY A 424 14.18 27.16 -39.84
N VAL A 425 13.33 26.45 -39.11
CA VAL A 425 11.88 26.39 -39.40
C VAL A 425 11.24 27.77 -39.20
N ASN A 426 10.29 28.13 -40.08
CA ASN A 426 9.58 29.40 -39.98
C ASN A 426 8.80 29.50 -38.67
N TRP A 427 8.92 30.62 -37.95
CA TRP A 427 8.33 30.78 -36.62
C TRP A 427 6.80 30.57 -36.59
N ARG A 428 6.06 30.88 -37.67
CA ARG A 428 4.61 30.63 -37.73
C ARG A 428 4.29 29.14 -37.77
N ALA A 429 5.10 28.36 -38.49
CA ALA A 429 4.97 26.91 -38.56
C ALA A 429 5.33 26.27 -37.22
N VAL A 430 6.41 26.71 -36.57
CA VAL A 430 6.77 26.27 -35.21
C VAL A 430 5.64 26.54 -34.22
N VAL A 431 5.07 27.75 -34.24
CA VAL A 431 3.98 28.12 -33.32
C VAL A 431 2.74 27.25 -33.53
N ALA A 432 2.32 27.02 -34.78
CA ALA A 432 1.15 26.19 -35.07
C ALA A 432 1.38 24.73 -34.62
N ASP A 433 2.49 24.13 -35.05
CA ASP A 433 2.80 22.72 -34.79
C ASP A 433 3.00 22.43 -33.28
N VAL A 434 3.86 23.20 -32.60
CA VAL A 434 4.14 22.95 -31.17
C VAL A 434 2.93 23.27 -30.30
N ALA A 435 2.15 24.30 -30.62
CA ALA A 435 0.94 24.61 -29.84
C ALA A 435 -0.08 23.48 -29.91
N GLU A 436 -0.26 22.89 -31.09
CA GLU A 436 -1.16 21.76 -31.31
C GLU A 436 -0.63 20.49 -30.62
N ARG A 437 0.61 20.07 -30.92
CA ARG A 437 1.19 18.83 -30.37
C ARG A 437 1.23 18.79 -28.85
N PHE A 438 1.56 19.90 -28.21
CA PHE A 438 1.70 19.98 -26.76
C PHE A 438 0.46 20.55 -26.07
N ALA A 439 -0.61 20.87 -26.81
CA ALA A 439 -1.83 21.51 -26.29
C ALA A 439 -1.53 22.76 -25.42
N VAL A 440 -0.63 23.63 -25.90
CA VAL A 440 -0.25 24.88 -25.22
C VAL A 440 -0.69 26.11 -26.02
N ALA A 441 -0.88 27.25 -25.35
CA ALA A 441 -1.31 28.47 -26.03
C ALA A 441 -0.28 28.91 -27.11
N PRO A 442 -0.70 29.28 -28.33
CA PRO A 442 0.21 29.74 -29.40
C PRO A 442 1.11 30.91 -28.96
N GLY A 443 0.57 31.84 -28.16
CA GLY A 443 1.36 32.94 -27.59
C GLY A 443 2.49 32.47 -26.67
N PHE A 444 2.30 31.38 -25.91
CA PHE A 444 3.35 30.80 -25.09
C PHE A 444 4.50 30.25 -25.96
N VAL A 445 4.18 29.55 -27.05
CA VAL A 445 5.18 29.05 -27.99
C VAL A 445 5.93 30.21 -28.64
N TYR A 446 5.21 31.21 -29.15
CA TYR A 446 5.80 32.41 -29.75
C TYR A 446 6.82 33.07 -28.82
N HIS A 447 6.46 33.31 -27.56
CA HIS A 447 7.38 33.90 -26.59
C HIS A 447 8.55 32.97 -26.23
N SER A 448 8.33 31.66 -26.20
CA SER A 448 9.37 30.66 -25.87
C SER A 448 10.52 30.62 -26.89
N ILE A 449 10.24 31.00 -28.15
CA ILE A 449 11.22 31.09 -29.23
C ILE A 449 12.19 32.26 -29.02
N TYR A 450 11.70 33.39 -28.50
CA TYR A 450 12.46 34.65 -28.44
C TYR A 450 12.93 35.05 -27.04
N ASP A 451 12.33 34.48 -26.01
CA ASP A 451 12.54 34.89 -24.63
C ASP A 451 13.20 33.76 -23.81
N ASP A 452 14.21 34.15 -23.03
CA ASP A 452 14.95 33.31 -22.08
C ASP A 452 14.42 33.40 -20.65
N ARG A 453 13.22 33.95 -20.44
CA ARG A 453 12.48 33.80 -19.19
C ARG A 453 12.59 32.37 -18.69
N GLY A 454 12.85 32.22 -17.39
CA GLY A 454 13.24 30.98 -16.72
C GLY A 454 12.24 29.80 -16.82
N PRO A 455 12.24 28.88 -15.84
CA PRO A 455 11.43 27.65 -15.93
C PRO A 455 9.93 27.95 -16.04
N SER A 456 9.20 27.06 -16.72
CA SER A 456 7.74 27.17 -16.79
C SER A 456 7.10 27.12 -15.40
N ARG A 457 5.95 27.74 -15.27
CA ARG A 457 5.12 27.70 -14.06
C ARG A 457 3.70 27.30 -14.41
N ARG A 458 3.00 26.74 -13.42
CA ARG A 458 1.56 26.51 -13.51
C ARG A 458 0.84 27.85 -13.65
N LEU A 459 -0.08 27.95 -14.61
CA LEU A 459 -0.87 29.16 -14.81
C LEU A 459 -2.03 29.24 -13.80
N PRO A 460 -2.39 30.43 -13.31
CA PRO A 460 -3.63 30.63 -12.56
C PRO A 460 -4.83 30.18 -13.41
N GLY A 461 -5.62 29.22 -12.92
CA GLY A 461 -6.76 28.63 -13.67
C GLY A 461 -6.47 27.27 -14.32
N ALA A 462 -5.20 26.84 -14.41
CA ALA A 462 -4.86 25.44 -14.73
C ALA A 462 -5.05 24.51 -13.52
N ALA A 463 -5.97 24.86 -12.61
CA ALA A 463 -6.30 24.07 -11.43
C ALA A 463 -7.12 22.87 -11.90
N VAL A 464 -6.65 21.67 -11.53
CA VAL A 464 -7.27 20.41 -11.93
C VAL A 464 -7.91 19.83 -10.68
N SER A 465 -9.07 19.20 -10.84
CA SER A 465 -9.66 18.39 -9.79
C SER A 465 -8.71 17.24 -9.44
N PRO A 466 -8.58 16.88 -8.16
CA PRO A 466 -7.80 15.71 -7.77
C PRO A 466 -8.35 14.47 -8.50
N ASP A 467 -7.46 13.68 -9.09
CA ASP A 467 -7.77 12.33 -9.55
C ASP A 467 -7.32 11.35 -8.46
N SER A 468 -8.20 11.14 -7.49
CA SER A 468 -7.94 10.36 -6.28
C SER A 468 -9.23 9.77 -5.73
N GLU A 469 -9.17 8.56 -5.19
CA GLU A 469 -10.26 7.87 -4.54
C GLU A 469 -9.80 7.37 -3.17
N GLY A 470 -10.47 7.85 -2.11
CA GLY A 470 -10.03 7.58 -0.73
C GLY A 470 -8.56 7.96 -0.52
N GLU A 471 -7.75 6.96 -0.22
CA GLU A 471 -6.31 7.10 0.07
C GLU A 471 -5.41 6.90 -1.17
N ILE A 472 -6.01 6.73 -2.35
CA ILE A 472 -5.34 6.39 -3.61
C ILE A 472 -5.36 7.57 -4.56
N CYS A 473 -4.26 7.76 -5.30
CA CYS A 473 -4.18 8.62 -6.46
C CYS A 473 -4.18 7.78 -7.73
N TRP A 474 -4.85 8.25 -8.76
CA TRP A 474 -4.72 7.67 -10.09
C TRP A 474 -3.62 8.41 -10.85
N VAL A 475 -2.55 7.70 -11.17
CA VAL A 475 -1.33 8.28 -11.74
C VAL A 475 -1.11 7.76 -13.15
N PRO A 476 -1.13 8.64 -14.18
CA PRO A 476 -0.90 8.23 -15.56
C PRO A 476 0.40 7.48 -15.76
N VAL A 477 0.36 6.44 -16.60
CA VAL A 477 1.54 5.76 -17.12
C VAL A 477 2.28 6.71 -18.04
N GLU A 478 3.59 6.84 -17.86
CA GLU A 478 4.46 7.65 -18.73
C GLU A 478 5.14 6.77 -19.78
N ALA A 479 5.63 5.60 -19.38
CA ALA A 479 6.26 4.66 -20.28
C ALA A 479 6.17 3.23 -19.76
N VAL A 480 6.12 2.28 -20.70
CA VAL A 480 6.29 0.85 -20.44
C VAL A 480 7.39 0.35 -21.38
N VAL A 481 8.51 -0.08 -20.82
CA VAL A 481 9.68 -0.49 -21.62
C VAL A 481 10.23 -1.82 -21.12
N PRO A 482 10.67 -2.73 -22.00
CA PRO A 482 11.46 -3.88 -21.59
C PRO A 482 12.71 -3.44 -20.81
N CYS A 483 13.08 -4.19 -19.78
CA CYS A 483 14.30 -3.98 -19.03
C CYS A 483 14.97 -5.31 -18.72
N ASP A 484 16.18 -5.27 -18.17
CA ASP A 484 16.95 -6.48 -17.91
C ASP A 484 16.14 -7.49 -17.08
N PRO A 485 16.12 -8.77 -17.50
CA PRO A 485 15.49 -9.84 -16.75
C PRO A 485 16.12 -9.93 -15.37
N GLY A 486 15.36 -10.49 -14.43
CA GLY A 486 15.84 -10.57 -13.06
C GLY A 486 15.05 -11.56 -12.20
N PRO A 487 15.53 -11.80 -10.98
CA PRO A 487 14.83 -12.64 -10.01
C PRO A 487 13.52 -11.96 -9.64
N VAL A 488 12.44 -12.73 -9.65
CA VAL A 488 11.09 -12.25 -9.36
C VAL A 488 10.45 -12.99 -8.19
N TYR A 489 9.56 -12.30 -7.51
CA TYR A 489 8.85 -12.76 -6.33
C TYR A 489 7.38 -12.36 -6.41
N ASP A 490 6.54 -13.01 -5.61
CA ASP A 490 5.18 -12.56 -5.35
C ASP A 490 4.84 -12.74 -3.86
N VAL A 491 3.87 -11.96 -3.36
CA VAL A 491 3.33 -12.09 -2.00
C VAL A 491 2.04 -12.89 -2.05
N VAL A 492 2.06 -14.10 -1.50
CA VAL A 492 0.88 -14.97 -1.47
C VAL A 492 -0.06 -14.51 -0.37
N THR A 493 -1.28 -14.15 -0.75
CA THR A 493 -2.34 -13.74 0.19
C THR A 493 -3.63 -14.52 -0.05
N GLY A 494 -4.33 -14.83 1.05
CA GLY A 494 -5.70 -15.34 1.05
C GLY A 494 -6.74 -14.25 1.37
N ASP A 495 -6.32 -12.98 1.38
CA ASP A 495 -7.20 -11.84 1.62
C ASP A 495 -8.11 -11.58 0.40
N PRO A 496 -9.41 -11.30 0.60
CA PRO A 496 -10.36 -11.04 -0.48
C PRO A 496 -10.02 -9.85 -1.38
N ALA A 497 -9.19 -8.90 -0.92
CA ALA A 497 -8.76 -7.78 -1.75
C ALA A 497 -7.82 -8.21 -2.89
N HIS A 498 -7.21 -9.39 -2.77
CA HIS A 498 -6.31 -9.97 -3.76
C HIS A 498 -5.20 -9.03 -4.25
N CYS A 499 -4.71 -8.14 -3.39
CA CYS A 499 -3.73 -7.14 -3.79
C CYS A 499 -2.83 -6.71 -2.63
N PHE A 500 -1.75 -6.01 -2.95
CA PHE A 500 -0.89 -5.34 -1.99
C PHE A 500 -0.23 -4.10 -2.64
N PHE A 501 0.53 -3.34 -1.85
CA PHE A 501 1.28 -2.20 -2.36
C PHE A 501 2.74 -2.56 -2.67
N ALA A 502 3.14 -2.35 -3.92
CA ALA A 502 4.50 -2.52 -4.42
C ALA A 502 4.99 -1.20 -5.04
N ALA A 503 6.06 -0.62 -4.51
CA ALA A 503 6.50 0.75 -4.83
C ALA A 503 5.37 1.80 -4.71
N GLY A 504 4.42 1.52 -3.82
CA GLY A 504 3.20 2.30 -3.61
C GLY A 504 2.14 2.17 -4.71
N ALA A 505 2.34 1.36 -5.75
CA ALA A 505 1.30 0.98 -6.70
C ALA A 505 0.48 -0.21 -6.17
N VAL A 506 -0.82 -0.23 -6.47
CA VAL A 506 -1.69 -1.36 -6.14
C VAL A 506 -1.54 -2.45 -7.20
N VAL A 507 -1.03 -3.59 -6.77
CA VAL A 507 -0.72 -4.74 -7.63
C VAL A 507 -1.46 -5.97 -7.16
N HIS A 508 -1.91 -6.79 -8.10
CA HIS A 508 -2.65 -8.01 -7.78
C HIS A 508 -1.70 -9.05 -7.17
N ASN A 509 -2.21 -9.84 -6.22
CA ASN A 509 -1.47 -10.97 -5.70
C ASN A 509 -1.64 -12.18 -6.61
N CYS A 510 -0.68 -13.08 -6.68
CA CYS A 510 -0.81 -14.21 -7.56
C CYS A 510 -1.38 -15.40 -6.79
N GLY A 511 -2.64 -15.71 -7.09
CA GLY A 511 -3.38 -16.81 -6.49
C GLY A 511 -3.34 -18.05 -7.36
N ASN A 512 -2.98 -19.20 -6.78
CA ASN A 512 -3.48 -20.48 -7.26
C ASN A 512 -4.87 -20.71 -6.64
N ALA A 513 -5.89 -20.95 -7.46
CA ALA A 513 -7.17 -21.44 -6.98
C ALA A 513 -7.03 -22.91 -6.57
N ALA A 514 -6.82 -23.18 -5.29
CA ALA A 514 -6.88 -24.52 -4.73
C ALA A 514 -8.06 -24.60 -3.75
N ILE A 515 -9.00 -25.52 -4.03
CA ILE A 515 -10.13 -25.79 -3.12
C ILE A 515 -9.62 -26.77 -2.05
N ARG A 516 -9.63 -26.35 -0.78
CA ARG A 516 -9.34 -27.21 0.36
C ARG A 516 -10.63 -27.89 0.83
N THR A 517 -10.66 -29.22 0.78
CA THR A 517 -11.75 -30.03 1.36
C THR A 517 -11.48 -30.32 2.84
N ASP A 518 -12.53 -30.57 3.63
CA ASP A 518 -12.39 -31.08 5.01
C ASP A 518 -12.04 -32.58 5.06
N LEU A 519 -12.02 -33.25 3.90
CA LEU A 519 -11.59 -34.64 3.78
C LEU A 519 -10.08 -34.79 3.98
N THR A 520 -9.70 -35.70 4.87
CA THR A 520 -8.32 -36.16 5.09
C THR A 520 -8.09 -37.51 4.39
N LEU A 521 -6.83 -37.90 4.18
CA LEU A 521 -6.52 -39.20 3.56
C LEU A 521 -7.11 -40.39 4.35
N SER A 522 -7.19 -40.27 5.68
CA SER A 522 -7.80 -41.29 6.53
C SER A 522 -9.31 -41.44 6.32
N ASP A 523 -9.99 -40.39 5.83
CA ASP A 523 -11.43 -40.45 5.54
C ASP A 523 -11.72 -41.21 4.24
N LEU A 524 -10.69 -41.45 3.42
CA LEU A 524 -10.81 -42.07 2.10
C LEU A 524 -10.61 -43.59 2.14
N GLY A 525 -10.16 -44.16 3.27
CA GLY A 525 -10.04 -45.61 3.45
C GLY A 525 -9.07 -46.01 4.56
N ALA A 526 -9.20 -47.25 5.04
CA ALA A 526 -8.36 -47.79 6.11
C ALA A 526 -6.95 -48.24 5.63
N ASP A 527 -6.79 -48.42 4.31
CA ASP A 527 -5.53 -48.81 3.68
C ASP A 527 -5.36 -48.13 2.30
N GLU A 528 -4.15 -48.18 1.77
CA GLU A 528 -3.80 -47.56 0.48
C GLU A 528 -4.64 -48.06 -0.71
N ARG A 529 -5.07 -49.32 -0.69
CA ARG A 529 -5.90 -49.89 -1.77
C ARG A 529 -7.32 -49.35 -1.71
N GLN A 530 -7.86 -49.14 -0.51
CA GLN A 530 -9.17 -48.56 -0.33
C GLN A 530 -9.15 -47.06 -0.65
N VAL A 531 -8.16 -46.32 -0.13
CA VAL A 531 -7.92 -44.91 -0.47
C VAL A 531 -7.83 -44.73 -1.99
N GLY A 532 -7.06 -45.56 -2.68
CA GLY A 532 -6.93 -45.49 -4.14
C GLY A 532 -8.25 -45.73 -4.89
N ARG A 533 -9.11 -46.64 -4.41
CA ARG A 533 -10.44 -46.87 -5.01
C ARG A 533 -11.39 -45.71 -4.78
N THR A 534 -11.41 -45.18 -3.56
CA THR A 534 -12.23 -44.01 -3.20
C THR A 534 -11.81 -42.78 -4.00
N LEU A 535 -10.51 -42.53 -4.13
CA LEU A 535 -9.97 -41.44 -4.95
C LEU A 535 -10.38 -41.56 -6.42
N ASN A 536 -10.31 -42.76 -7.00
CA ASN A 536 -10.76 -42.97 -8.39
C ASN A 536 -12.27 -42.69 -8.53
N THR A 537 -13.07 -43.16 -7.57
CA THR A 537 -14.52 -42.94 -7.57
C THR A 537 -14.84 -41.44 -7.43
N LEU A 538 -14.16 -40.73 -6.53
CA LEU A 538 -14.30 -39.29 -6.37
C LEU A 538 -13.88 -38.53 -7.63
N ALA A 539 -12.79 -38.93 -8.28
CA ALA A 539 -12.34 -38.31 -9.53
C ALA A 539 -13.34 -38.54 -10.68
N ASP A 540 -13.87 -39.77 -10.79
CA ASP A 540 -14.90 -40.10 -11.78
C ASP A 540 -16.20 -39.34 -11.50
N GLU A 541 -16.58 -39.16 -10.23
CA GLU A 541 -17.74 -38.37 -9.81
C GLU A 541 -17.54 -36.88 -10.10
N ILE A 542 -16.40 -36.29 -9.72
CA ILE A 542 -16.08 -34.88 -10.03
C ILE A 542 -16.11 -34.65 -11.54
N ALA A 543 -15.53 -35.55 -12.34
CA ALA A 543 -15.55 -35.47 -13.80
C ALA A 543 -16.96 -35.68 -14.38
N GLY A 544 -17.78 -36.50 -13.73
CA GLY A 544 -19.17 -36.77 -14.12
C GLY A 544 -20.15 -35.67 -13.75
N THR A 545 -19.81 -34.85 -12.74
CA THR A 545 -20.72 -33.90 -12.10
C THR A 545 -20.35 -32.44 -12.37
N VAL A 546 -19.05 -32.12 -12.40
CA VAL A 546 -18.51 -30.78 -12.66
C VAL A 546 -18.09 -30.65 -14.13
N SER A 547 -18.68 -29.68 -14.82
CA SER A 547 -18.29 -29.32 -16.17
C SER A 547 -17.13 -28.34 -16.16
N PHE A 548 -15.97 -28.78 -16.64
CA PHE A 548 -14.83 -27.91 -16.89
C PHE A 548 -14.97 -27.30 -18.30
N GLY A 549 -15.26 -26.01 -18.36
CA GLY A 549 -15.37 -25.24 -19.60
C GLY A 549 -16.40 -24.11 -19.54
N ILE A 550 -16.08 -22.98 -20.17
CA ILE A 550 -16.98 -21.83 -20.33
C ILE A 550 -18.22 -22.25 -21.15
N GLY A 551 -19.42 -21.88 -20.69
CA GLY A 551 -20.69 -22.11 -21.41
C GLY A 551 -21.27 -23.53 -21.30
N ARG A 552 -20.93 -24.29 -20.24
CA ARG A 552 -21.45 -25.64 -20.01
C ARG A 552 -22.15 -25.75 -18.66
N LYS A 553 -23.27 -26.47 -18.63
CA LYS A 553 -24.04 -26.73 -17.40
C LYS A 553 -23.46 -27.93 -16.63
N ASN A 554 -23.21 -27.73 -15.34
CA ASN A 554 -22.94 -28.82 -14.39
C ASN A 554 -24.13 -29.80 -14.39
N ARG A 555 -23.85 -31.08 -14.14
CA ARG A 555 -24.90 -32.11 -14.01
C ARG A 555 -25.52 -32.15 -12.62
N SER A 556 -24.89 -31.53 -11.63
CA SER A 556 -25.46 -31.36 -10.29
C SER A 556 -26.54 -30.28 -10.33
N ASP A 557 -27.78 -30.64 -10.01
CA ASP A 557 -28.93 -29.72 -9.97
C ASP A 557 -28.81 -28.71 -8.81
N ASP A 558 -27.95 -29.00 -7.84
CA ASP A 558 -27.60 -28.18 -6.67
C ASP A 558 -26.23 -27.50 -6.82
N ALA A 559 -25.56 -27.67 -7.97
CA ALA A 559 -24.39 -26.85 -8.29
C ALA A 559 -24.84 -25.39 -8.16
N PRO A 560 -24.10 -24.53 -7.44
CA PRO A 560 -24.49 -23.15 -7.28
C PRO A 560 -24.60 -22.51 -8.66
N VAL A 561 -25.82 -22.32 -9.14
CA VAL A 561 -26.14 -21.50 -10.32
C VAL A 561 -26.33 -20.04 -9.93
N ASP A 562 -26.48 -19.81 -8.63
CA ASP A 562 -26.57 -18.52 -7.96
C ASP A 562 -25.74 -18.62 -6.68
N HIS A 563 -24.50 -18.15 -6.76
CA HIS A 563 -23.54 -18.07 -5.67
C HIS A 563 -23.12 -16.61 -5.57
N PRO A 564 -22.84 -16.05 -4.37
CA PRO A 564 -22.38 -14.67 -4.23
C PRO A 564 -21.18 -14.36 -5.13
N LEU A 565 -20.32 -15.35 -5.40
CA LEU A 565 -19.22 -15.28 -6.37
C LEU A 565 -19.69 -14.87 -7.78
N PHE A 566 -20.84 -15.33 -8.28
CA PHE A 566 -21.36 -14.95 -9.61
C PHE A 566 -22.02 -13.56 -9.64
N GLY A 567 -22.34 -13.03 -8.47
CA GLY A 567 -22.70 -11.63 -8.25
C GLY A 567 -21.52 -10.76 -7.79
N ASP A 568 -20.31 -11.33 -7.74
CA ASP A 568 -19.13 -10.64 -7.24
C ASP A 568 -18.68 -9.56 -8.24
N PRO A 569 -18.41 -8.32 -7.78
CA PRO A 569 -17.87 -7.26 -8.64
C PRO A 569 -16.59 -7.65 -9.38
N ALA A 570 -15.85 -8.67 -8.94
CA ALA A 570 -14.70 -9.21 -9.66
C ALA A 570 -15.05 -9.70 -11.08
N TRP A 571 -16.30 -10.14 -11.33
CA TRP A 571 -16.76 -10.45 -12.70
C TRP A 571 -16.87 -9.21 -13.58
N ASP A 572 -16.91 -8.01 -12.99
CA ASP A 572 -16.86 -6.78 -13.75
C ASP A 572 -15.51 -6.56 -14.46
N ALA A 573 -14.47 -7.31 -14.07
CA ALA A 573 -13.17 -7.32 -14.74
C ALA A 573 -13.20 -7.95 -16.15
N VAL A 574 -14.25 -8.70 -16.50
CA VAL A 574 -14.44 -9.28 -17.83
C VAL A 574 -15.35 -8.35 -18.65
N PRO A 575 -15.10 -8.08 -19.95
CA PRO A 575 -15.98 -7.24 -20.76
C PRO A 575 -17.44 -7.74 -20.79
N ALA A 576 -18.41 -6.82 -20.75
CA ALA A 576 -19.84 -7.17 -20.63
C ALA A 576 -20.38 -8.05 -21.77
N GLN A 577 -19.78 -7.98 -22.97
CA GLN A 577 -20.12 -8.84 -24.11
C GLN A 577 -19.72 -10.30 -23.85
N GLU A 578 -18.59 -10.55 -23.20
CA GLU A 578 -18.13 -11.90 -22.86
C GLU A 578 -18.88 -12.47 -21.64
N ARG A 579 -19.31 -11.61 -20.70
CA ARG A 579 -20.11 -12.04 -19.54
C ARG A 579 -21.43 -12.70 -19.90
N ARG A 580 -22.05 -12.30 -21.01
CA ARG A 580 -23.34 -12.85 -21.45
C ARG A 580 -23.19 -14.27 -21.99
N GLU A 581 -22.09 -14.54 -22.68
CA GLU A 581 -21.72 -15.88 -23.18
C GLU A 581 -21.20 -16.79 -22.06
N LEU A 582 -20.73 -16.22 -20.95
CA LEU A 582 -20.28 -16.94 -19.75
C LEU A 582 -21.43 -17.38 -18.82
N ARG A 583 -22.60 -16.73 -18.91
CA ARG A 583 -23.78 -16.98 -18.05
C ARG A 583 -24.78 -18.00 -18.62
N GLU A 584 -24.72 -18.27 -19.92
CA GLU A 584 -25.54 -19.29 -20.61
C GLU A 584 -24.76 -20.58 -20.78
#